data_AF-A0A2P4XNM0-F1
#
_entry.id   AF-A0A2P4XNM0-F1
#
_cell.length_a   1.000
_cell.length_b   1.000
_cell.length_c   1.000
_cell.angle_alpha   90.00
_cell.angle_beta   90.00
_cell.angle_gamma   90.00
#
_symmetry.space_group_name_H-M   'P 1'
#
loop_
_entity.id
_entity.type
_entity.pdbx_description
1 polymer ?
#
loop_
_entity_poly.entity_id
_entity_poly.type
_entity_poly.pdbx_seq_one_letter_code
_entity_poly.pdbx_strand_id
1 'polypeptide(L)'
;MTIPAPTRDMVFTRTFMLHTWNLMARASSTAAVRQSHLEWGEDALRVYFAQTKADQFGTHSREPRHVYANPLQPELCSILALGMFWLCNDNFVDELQLFAGDAQNERLRKILPRALNLPELREEIKDRVTLGTHSFRKGASSYAAYGTTAALTVLFKIAI
;
A
#
# COMPACT_ATOMS: atom_id res chain seq x y z
N MET A 1 3.40 -23.03 -18.12
CA MET A 1 2.34 -22.38 -17.33
C MET A 1 2.48 -20.88 -17.50
N THR A 2 1.77 -20.29 -18.45
CA THR A 2 1.80 -18.84 -18.69
C THR A 2 0.94 -18.17 -17.63
N ILE A 3 1.57 -17.46 -16.71
CA ILE A 3 0.86 -16.58 -15.77
C ILE A 3 0.20 -15.50 -16.65
N PRO A 4 -1.14 -15.39 -16.69
CA PRO A 4 -1.78 -14.33 -17.44
C PRO A 4 -1.28 -12.98 -16.92
N ALA A 5 -0.96 -12.06 -17.83
CA ALA A 5 -0.42 -10.76 -17.47
C ALA A 5 -1.33 -10.10 -16.41
N PRO A 6 -0.75 -9.56 -15.31
CA PRO A 6 -1.55 -8.98 -14.24
C PRO A 6 -2.38 -7.82 -14.79
N THR A 7 -3.69 -7.85 -14.60
CA THR A 7 -4.56 -6.74 -14.99
C THR A 7 -4.14 -5.48 -14.23
N ARG A 8 -4.24 -4.30 -14.85
CA ARG A 8 -3.94 -3.00 -14.22
C ARG A 8 -4.62 -2.83 -12.85
N ASP A 9 -5.80 -3.39 -12.70
CA ASP A 9 -6.56 -3.43 -11.44
C ASP A 9 -5.92 -4.27 -10.33
N MET A 10 -5.26 -5.38 -10.68
CA MET A 10 -4.50 -6.19 -9.72
C MET A 10 -3.22 -5.47 -9.30
N VAL A 11 -2.53 -4.82 -10.25
CA VAL A 11 -1.34 -4.00 -9.97
C VAL A 11 -1.70 -2.82 -9.06
N PHE A 12 -2.81 -2.14 -9.35
CA PHE A 12 -3.40 -1.12 -8.46
C PHE A 12 -3.67 -1.68 -7.07
N THR A 13 -4.42 -2.78 -6.97
CA THR A 13 -4.84 -3.38 -5.70
C THR A 13 -3.63 -3.73 -4.83
N ARG A 14 -2.63 -4.41 -5.41
CA ARG A 14 -1.38 -4.74 -4.73
C ARG A 14 -0.66 -3.50 -4.22
N THR A 15 -0.47 -2.51 -5.10
CA THR A 15 0.26 -1.29 -4.77
C THR A 15 -0.46 -0.50 -3.68
N PHE A 16 -1.76 -0.28 -3.84
CA PHE A 16 -2.57 0.46 -2.88
C PHE A 16 -2.59 -0.21 -1.49
N MET A 17 -2.68 -1.55 -1.44
CA MET A 17 -2.60 -2.31 -0.19
C MET A 17 -1.23 -2.16 0.48
N LEU A 18 -0.14 -2.39 -0.25
CA LEU A 18 1.22 -2.32 0.28
C LEU A 18 1.57 -0.89 0.73
N HIS A 19 1.18 0.13 -0.03
CA HIS A 19 1.38 1.53 0.35
C HIS A 19 0.56 1.88 1.60
N THR A 20 -0.71 1.47 1.67
CA THR A 20 -1.55 1.72 2.87
C THR A 20 -0.97 1.04 4.11
N TRP A 21 -0.44 -0.18 3.96
CA TRP A 21 0.19 -0.94 5.03
C TRP A 21 1.49 -0.28 5.50
N ASN A 22 2.45 -0.07 4.61
CA ASN A 22 3.76 0.48 4.95
C ASN A 22 3.66 1.90 5.51
N LEU A 23 2.74 2.71 4.98
CA LEU A 23 2.48 4.05 5.50
C LEU A 23 1.65 4.04 6.79
N MET A 24 1.09 2.90 7.23
CA MET A 24 0.10 2.82 8.31
C MET A 24 -1.00 3.88 8.15
N ALA A 25 -1.40 4.14 6.91
CA ALA A 25 -2.28 5.24 6.55
C ALA A 25 -3.73 4.77 6.50
N ARG A 26 -4.68 5.70 6.62
CA ARG A 26 -6.06 5.41 6.21
C ARG A 26 -6.08 5.35 4.69
N ALA A 27 -6.91 4.49 4.10
CA ALA A 27 -7.00 4.41 2.65
C ALA A 27 -7.42 5.74 1.99
N SER A 28 -8.20 6.60 2.67
CA SER A 28 -8.47 7.96 2.20
C SER A 28 -7.21 8.84 2.13
N SER A 29 -6.29 8.66 3.08
CA SER A 29 -5.00 9.36 3.08
C SER A 29 -4.08 8.80 2.00
N THR A 30 -4.02 7.47 1.82
CA THR A 30 -3.28 6.82 0.73
C THR A 30 -3.79 7.27 -0.64
N ALA A 31 -5.12 7.33 -0.81
CA ALA A 31 -5.75 7.78 -2.06
C ALA A 31 -5.47 9.26 -2.36
N ALA A 32 -5.24 10.08 -1.34
CA ALA A 32 -4.91 11.50 -1.48
C ALA A 32 -3.42 11.77 -1.75
N VAL A 33 -2.57 10.73 -1.77
CA VAL A 33 -1.15 10.87 -2.10
C VAL A 33 -1.02 11.35 -3.55
N ARG A 34 -0.17 12.35 -3.74
CA ARG A 34 0.17 12.93 -5.05
C ARG A 34 1.59 12.57 -5.42
N GLN A 35 1.92 12.61 -6.70
CA GLN A 35 3.29 12.38 -7.17
C GLN A 35 4.28 13.37 -6.50
N SER A 36 3.87 14.63 -6.34
CA SER A 36 4.65 15.67 -5.66
C SER A 36 4.85 15.47 -4.15
N HIS A 37 4.17 14.48 -3.54
CA HIS A 37 4.36 14.11 -2.15
C HIS A 37 5.44 13.03 -1.96
N LEU A 38 5.97 12.49 -3.05
CA LEU A 38 6.98 11.45 -3.04
C LEU A 38 8.34 12.08 -3.27
N GLU A 39 9.26 11.83 -2.35
CA GLU A 39 10.65 12.25 -2.47
C GLU A 39 11.56 11.08 -2.15
N TRP A 40 12.62 10.90 -2.93
CA TRP A 40 13.67 9.96 -2.55
C TRP A 40 14.68 10.69 -1.68
N GLY A 41 14.98 10.15 -0.49
CA GLY A 41 15.97 10.74 0.40
C GLY A 41 16.70 9.65 1.17
N GLU A 42 18.04 9.72 1.15
CA GLU A 42 18.92 8.71 1.73
C GLU A 42 18.58 7.31 1.16
N ASP A 43 18.18 6.38 2.02
CA ASP A 43 17.85 4.98 1.71
C ASP A 43 16.33 4.70 1.71
N ALA A 44 15.50 5.75 1.76
CA ALA A 44 14.06 5.63 1.88
C ALA A 44 13.28 6.44 0.83
N LEU A 45 12.10 5.91 0.46
CA LEU A 45 11.04 6.69 -0.14
C LEU A 45 10.31 7.47 0.96
N ARG A 46 10.39 8.80 0.90
CA ARG A 46 9.72 9.72 1.82
C ARG A 46 8.35 10.09 1.25
N VAL A 47 7.31 9.93 2.06
CA VAL A 47 5.93 10.26 1.68
C VAL A 47 5.39 11.34 2.61
N TYR A 48 5.11 12.52 2.04
CA TYR A 48 4.59 13.68 2.76
C TYR A 48 3.05 13.67 2.74
N PHE A 49 2.43 13.90 3.91
CA PHE A 49 0.99 14.10 3.98
C PHE A 49 0.69 15.59 4.15
N ALA A 50 0.00 16.20 3.19
CA ALA A 50 -0.35 17.61 3.23
C ALA A 50 -1.21 18.00 4.45
N GLN A 51 -2.09 17.09 4.90
CA GLN A 51 -2.93 17.28 6.07
C GLN A 51 -3.16 15.93 6.77
N THR A 52 -3.01 15.90 8.10
CA THR A 52 -3.46 14.76 8.90
C THR A 52 -4.48 15.25 9.93
N LYS A 53 -5.45 14.40 10.31
CA LYS A 53 -6.44 14.79 11.35
C LYS A 53 -5.82 15.17 12.69
N ALA A 54 -4.60 14.69 12.96
CA ALA A 54 -3.84 15.00 14.17
C ALA A 54 -3.07 16.33 14.06
N ASP A 55 -2.95 16.89 12.85
CA ASP A 55 -2.23 18.12 12.56
C ASP A 55 -3.12 19.04 11.71
N GLN A 56 -4.18 19.57 12.33
CA GLN A 56 -5.12 20.48 11.66
C GLN A 56 -4.49 21.83 11.32
N PHE A 57 -3.42 22.20 12.02
CA PHE A 57 -2.69 23.46 11.82
C PHE A 57 -1.50 23.33 10.86
N GLY A 58 -1.18 22.12 10.40
CA GLY A 58 -0.11 21.86 9.43
C GLY A 58 1.31 22.04 9.97
N THR A 59 1.49 22.07 11.28
CA THR A 59 2.79 22.31 11.92
C THR A 59 3.77 21.15 11.73
N HIS A 60 3.27 19.93 11.51
CA HIS A 60 4.03 18.71 11.23
C HIS A 60 3.89 18.23 9.78
N SER A 61 3.30 19.04 8.88
CA SER A 61 3.20 18.77 7.43
C SER A 61 4.56 18.43 6.77
N ARG A 62 5.66 18.75 7.45
CA ARG A 62 7.05 18.54 6.99
C ARG A 62 7.69 17.22 7.42
N GLU A 63 7.05 16.41 8.26
CA GLU A 63 7.60 15.11 8.68
C GLU A 63 7.11 13.99 7.75
N PRO A 64 7.98 13.42 6.88
CA PRO A 64 7.58 12.36 5.98
C PRO A 64 7.42 11.02 6.72
N ARG A 65 6.61 10.13 6.14
CA ARG A 65 6.69 8.70 6.47
C ARG A 65 7.72 8.05 5.56
N HIS A 66 8.70 7.38 6.15
CA HIS A 66 9.73 6.65 5.41
C HIS A 66 9.25 5.25 5.05
N VAL A 67 9.39 4.89 3.78
CA VAL A 67 9.14 3.55 3.25
C VAL A 67 10.45 3.02 2.71
N TYR A 68 10.86 1.85 3.20
CA TYR A 68 12.12 1.22 2.80
C TYR A 68 11.88 0.09 1.79
N ALA A 69 12.92 -0.21 1.02
CA ALA A 69 12.90 -1.36 0.12
C ALA A 69 13.01 -2.66 0.92
N ASN A 70 12.29 -3.69 0.50
CA ASN A 70 12.47 -5.04 1.02
C ASN A 70 12.96 -5.97 -0.11
N PRO A 71 14.29 -6.07 -0.31
CA PRO A 71 14.86 -6.93 -1.35
C PRO A 71 14.76 -8.43 -1.00
N LEU A 72 14.58 -8.78 0.28
CA LEU A 72 14.44 -10.17 0.72
C LEU A 72 13.06 -10.74 0.39
N GLN A 73 12.04 -9.89 0.37
CA GLN A 73 10.67 -10.24 -0.01
C GLN A 73 10.11 -9.21 -1.01
N PRO A 74 10.53 -9.30 -2.29
CA PRO A 74 10.12 -8.35 -3.33
C PRO A 74 8.58 -8.27 -3.50
N GLU A 75 7.88 -9.37 -3.26
CA GLU A 75 6.43 -9.46 -3.31
C GLU A 75 5.72 -8.61 -2.25
N LEU A 76 6.43 -8.17 -1.21
CA LEU A 76 5.94 -7.29 -0.13
C LEU A 76 6.56 -5.89 -0.18
N CYS A 77 7.56 -5.68 -1.04
CA CYS A 77 8.24 -4.41 -1.20
C CYS A 77 7.29 -3.35 -1.81
N SER A 78 6.98 -2.33 -1.02
CA SER A 78 6.11 -1.22 -1.42
C SER A 78 6.71 -0.39 -2.57
N ILE A 79 8.03 -0.18 -2.56
CA ILE A 79 8.76 0.56 -3.62
C ILE A 79 8.71 -0.22 -4.93
N LEU A 80 8.93 -1.54 -4.89
CA LEU A 80 8.83 -2.37 -6.09
C LEU A 80 7.40 -2.37 -6.64
N ALA A 81 6.40 -2.49 -5.77
CA ALA A 81 5.00 -2.40 -6.17
C ALA A 81 4.67 -1.07 -6.86
N LEU A 82 5.20 0.02 -6.31
CA LEU A 82 5.02 1.35 -6.89
C LEU A 82 5.68 1.47 -8.28
N GLY A 83 6.90 0.96 -8.45
CA GLY A 83 7.58 0.91 -9.75
C GLY A 83 6.78 0.10 -10.78
N MET A 84 6.27 -1.07 -10.40
CA MET A 84 5.40 -1.88 -11.27
C MET A 84 4.11 -1.13 -11.62
N PHE A 85 3.54 -0.40 -10.67
CA PHE A 85 2.34 0.39 -10.91
C PHE A 85 2.58 1.48 -11.95
N TRP A 86 3.69 2.22 -11.87
CA TRP A 86 4.03 3.21 -12.88
C TRP A 86 4.29 2.58 -14.26
N LEU A 87 5.01 1.45 -14.33
CA LEU A 87 5.26 0.77 -15.60
C LEU A 87 3.99 0.21 -16.26
N CYS A 88 2.98 -0.16 -15.47
CA CYS A 88 1.72 -0.67 -15.98
C CYS A 88 0.64 0.41 -16.18
N ASN A 89 0.90 1.67 -15.82
CA ASN A 89 -0.05 2.77 -15.96
C ASN A 89 0.58 3.99 -16.62
N ASP A 90 0.04 4.35 -17.79
CA ASP A 90 0.49 5.50 -18.60
C ASP A 90 0.20 6.87 -17.95
N ASN A 91 -0.51 6.88 -16.81
CA ASN A 91 -1.00 8.06 -16.10
C ASN A 91 0.11 8.85 -15.37
N PHE A 92 1.38 8.51 -15.56
CA PHE A 92 2.50 9.16 -14.88
C PHE A 92 2.66 10.64 -15.29
N VAL A 93 2.20 11.03 -16.48
CA VAL A 93 2.51 12.33 -17.08
C VAL A 93 1.44 13.40 -16.79
N ASP A 94 0.16 13.03 -16.74
CA ASP A 94 -0.95 14.01 -16.72
C ASP A 94 -1.66 14.18 -15.36
N GLU A 95 -1.54 13.20 -14.45
CA GLU A 95 -2.26 13.26 -13.17
C GLU A 95 -1.36 13.58 -11.98
N LEU A 96 -1.71 14.64 -11.24
CA LEU A 96 -1.05 15.00 -9.98
C LEU A 96 -1.24 13.91 -8.90
N GLN A 97 -2.31 13.13 -8.96
CA GLN A 97 -2.61 12.06 -8.01
C GLN A 97 -1.77 10.81 -8.30
N LEU A 98 -1.31 10.16 -7.23
CA LEU A 98 -0.58 8.89 -7.36
C LEU A 98 -1.49 7.77 -7.90
N PHE A 99 -2.74 7.77 -7.44
CA PHE A 99 -3.77 6.82 -7.88
C PHE A 99 -4.87 7.57 -8.59
N ALA A 100 -4.92 7.41 -9.91
CA ALA A 100 -5.85 8.14 -10.76
C ALA A 100 -7.33 7.86 -10.47
N GLY A 101 -8.14 8.91 -10.53
CA GLY A 101 -9.59 8.89 -10.36
C GLY A 101 -10.09 9.01 -8.93
N ASP A 102 -11.41 9.10 -8.80
CA ASP A 102 -12.10 9.22 -7.52
C ASP A 102 -12.56 7.86 -6.97
N ALA A 103 -12.77 7.78 -5.65
CA ALA A 103 -13.29 6.61 -4.96
C ALA A 103 -12.40 5.34 -5.02
N GLN A 104 -11.10 5.49 -4.78
CA GLN A 104 -10.14 4.37 -4.68
C GLN A 104 -10.56 3.25 -3.71
N ASN A 105 -11.27 3.61 -2.62
CA ASN A 105 -11.83 2.61 -1.69
C ASN A 105 -12.86 1.70 -2.37
N GLU A 106 -13.73 2.26 -3.21
CA GLU A 106 -14.74 1.50 -3.94
C GLU A 106 -14.09 0.66 -5.04
N ARG A 107 -13.07 1.21 -5.71
CA ARG A 107 -12.24 0.46 -6.66
C ARG A 107 -11.62 -0.77 -5.99
N LEU A 108 -10.99 -0.58 -4.84
CA LEU A 108 -10.43 -1.69 -4.06
C LEU A 108 -11.50 -2.68 -3.62
N ARG A 109 -12.67 -2.20 -3.16
CA ARG A 109 -13.79 -3.06 -2.72
C ARG A 109 -14.31 -3.98 -3.83
N LYS A 110 -14.27 -3.53 -5.09
CA LYS A 110 -14.67 -4.34 -6.26
C LYS A 110 -13.64 -5.40 -6.64
N ILE A 111 -12.35 -5.09 -6.50
CA ILE A 111 -11.26 -5.96 -6.97
C ILE A 111 -10.80 -6.95 -5.90
N LEU A 112 -10.73 -6.52 -4.63
CA LEU A 112 -10.21 -7.31 -3.52
C LEU A 112 -10.90 -8.68 -3.37
N PRO A 113 -12.24 -8.81 -3.46
CA PRO A 113 -12.89 -10.11 -3.40
C PRO A 113 -12.46 -11.06 -4.52
N ARG A 114 -12.14 -10.54 -5.72
CA ARG A 114 -11.66 -11.36 -6.83
C ARG A 114 -10.28 -11.95 -6.53
N ALA A 115 -9.40 -11.15 -5.92
CA ALA A 115 -8.08 -11.61 -5.48
C ALA A 115 -8.17 -12.62 -4.33
N LEU A 116 -9.02 -12.35 -3.31
CA LEU A 116 -9.22 -13.25 -2.18
C LEU A 116 -9.93 -14.56 -2.54
N ASN A 117 -10.53 -14.64 -3.73
CA ASN A 117 -11.19 -15.84 -4.24
C ASN A 117 -10.25 -16.75 -5.04
N LEU A 118 -8.97 -16.42 -5.16
CA LEU A 118 -7.98 -17.33 -5.74
C LEU A 118 -7.83 -18.59 -4.86
N PRO A 119 -7.74 -19.80 -5.45
CA PRO A 119 -7.73 -21.07 -4.70
C PRO A 119 -6.69 -21.10 -3.57
N GLU A 120 -5.52 -20.53 -3.81
CA GLU A 120 -4.40 -20.50 -2.88
C GLU A 120 -4.73 -19.68 -1.62
N LEU A 121 -5.44 -18.57 -1.79
CA LEU A 121 -5.82 -17.66 -0.70
C LEU A 121 -7.11 -18.08 0.02
N ARG A 122 -7.95 -18.89 -0.63
CA ARG A 122 -9.23 -19.33 -0.07
C ARG A 122 -9.07 -20.21 1.16
N GLU A 123 -8.04 -21.04 1.18
CA GLU A 123 -7.75 -21.96 2.29
C GLU A 123 -7.08 -21.23 3.46
N GLU A 124 -6.26 -20.23 3.15
CA GLU A 124 -5.50 -19.47 4.16
C GLU A 124 -6.37 -18.40 4.85
N ILE A 125 -7.24 -17.72 4.10
CA ILE A 125 -8.04 -16.60 4.60
C ILE A 125 -9.49 -17.06 4.82
N LYS A 126 -9.80 -17.38 6.09
CA LYS A 126 -11.14 -17.86 6.50
C LYS A 126 -12.20 -16.76 6.53
N ASP A 127 -11.87 -15.57 7.01
CA ASP A 127 -12.78 -14.42 7.05
C ASP A 127 -12.42 -13.38 5.99
N ARG A 128 -13.03 -13.53 4.81
CA ARG A 128 -12.81 -12.65 3.64
C ARG A 128 -13.77 -11.46 3.60
N VAL A 129 -14.85 -11.51 4.38
CA VAL A 129 -15.95 -10.52 4.32
C VAL A 129 -15.58 -9.26 5.10
N THR A 130 -14.80 -9.42 6.18
CA THR A 130 -14.36 -8.30 7.02
C THR A 130 -13.08 -7.63 6.52
N LEU A 131 -12.39 -8.23 5.53
CA LEU A 131 -11.20 -7.66 4.93
C LEU A 131 -11.53 -6.47 4.04
N GLY A 132 -11.04 -5.30 4.46
CA GLY A 132 -11.17 -4.07 3.70
C GLY A 132 -10.08 -3.08 4.05
N THR A 133 -10.26 -1.85 3.58
CA THR A 133 -9.30 -0.75 3.70
C THR A 133 -8.88 -0.44 5.14
N HIS A 134 -9.81 -0.59 6.09
CA HIS A 134 -9.54 -0.41 7.52
C HIS A 134 -8.66 -1.53 8.11
N SER A 135 -8.75 -2.74 7.56
CA SER A 135 -8.02 -3.92 8.03
C SER A 135 -6.52 -3.77 7.78
N PHE A 136 -6.12 -3.18 6.64
CA PHE A 136 -4.70 -2.95 6.33
C PHE A 136 -4.04 -2.02 7.35
N ARG A 137 -4.66 -0.87 7.64
CA ARG A 137 -4.11 0.07 8.63
C ARG A 137 -4.03 -0.54 10.03
N LYS A 138 -5.10 -1.22 10.46
CA LYS A 138 -5.16 -1.85 11.78
C LYS A 138 -4.11 -2.96 11.90
N GLY A 139 -4.02 -3.83 10.90
CA GLY A 139 -3.03 -4.90 10.84
C GLY A 139 -1.60 -4.36 10.89
N ALA A 140 -1.30 -3.31 10.12
CA ALA A 140 0.00 -2.66 10.11
C ALA A 140 0.36 -2.07 11.49
N SER A 141 -0.58 -1.36 12.14
CA SER A 141 -0.35 -0.81 13.49
C SER A 141 -0.19 -1.90 14.54
N SER A 142 -0.99 -2.97 14.49
CA SER A 142 -0.86 -4.11 15.40
C SER A 142 0.47 -4.85 15.22
N TYR A 143 0.92 -5.02 13.98
CA TYR A 143 2.20 -5.63 13.66
C TYR A 143 3.37 -4.81 14.24
N ALA A 144 3.34 -3.48 14.07
CA ALA A 144 4.35 -2.59 14.63
C ALA A 144 4.35 -2.59 16.17
N ALA A 145 3.16 -2.61 16.78
CA ALA A 145 3.00 -2.63 18.24
C ALA A 145 3.49 -3.94 18.89
N TYR A 146 3.60 -5.03 18.13
CA TYR A 146 4.15 -6.30 18.60
C TYR A 146 5.69 -6.30 18.75
N GLY A 147 6.35 -5.14 18.60
CA GLY A 147 7.77 -4.99 18.94
C GLY A 147 8.73 -5.59 17.91
N THR A 148 8.31 -5.71 16.65
CA THR A 148 9.22 -6.13 15.57
C THR A 148 10.24 -5.03 15.28
N THR A 149 11.52 -5.39 15.18
CA THR A 149 12.60 -4.49 14.74
C THR A 149 12.74 -4.42 13.21
N ALA A 150 11.91 -5.17 12.47
CA ALA A 150 11.86 -5.08 11.03
C ALA A 150 11.08 -3.83 10.61
N ALA A 151 11.62 -3.06 9.66
CA ALA A 151 10.82 -2.09 8.90
C ALA A 151 9.52 -2.77 8.43
N LEU A 152 8.44 -1.98 8.31
CA LEU A 152 7.02 -2.39 8.24
C LEU A 152 6.61 -3.19 6.98
N THR A 153 7.49 -4.04 6.48
CA THR A 153 7.42 -4.80 5.24
C THR A 153 7.37 -6.30 5.57
N VAL A 154 6.32 -6.70 6.30
CA VAL A 154 5.80 -8.07 6.56
C VAL A 154 6.80 -9.24 6.41
N LEU A 155 7.31 -9.76 7.52
CA LEU A 155 7.74 -11.17 7.63
C LEU A 155 6.59 -12.00 8.20
N PHE A 156 5.97 -12.85 7.39
CA PHE A 156 5.29 -14.05 7.87
C PHE A 156 6.31 -15.19 7.87
N LYS A 157 6.78 -15.56 9.06
CA LYS A 157 7.19 -16.94 9.31
C LYS A 157 6.60 -17.37 10.65
N ILE A 158 5.49 -18.10 10.56
CA ILE A 158 5.06 -19.01 11.63
C ILE A 158 6.09 -20.14 11.64
N ALA A 159 6.69 -20.38 12.82
CA ALA A 159 7.61 -21.49 13.15
C ALA A 159 8.91 -21.53 12.31
N ILE A 160 10.09 -21.70 12.89
CA ILE A 160 10.54 -22.61 13.95
C ILE A 160 11.55 -21.86 14.82
#